data_AF-A0A1A8VC64-F1
#
_entry.id   AF-A0A1A8VC64-F1
#
_cell.length_a   1.000
_cell.length_b   1.000
_cell.length_c   1.000
_cell.angle_alpha   90.00
_cell.angle_beta   90.00
_cell.angle_gamma   90.00
#
_symmetry.space_group_name_H-M   'P 1'
#
loop_
_entity.id
_entity.type
_entity.pdbx_description
1 polymer ?
#
loop_
_entity_poly.entity_id
_entity_poly.type
_entity_poly.pdbx_seq_one_letter_code
_entity_poly.pdbx_strand_id
1 'polypeptide(L)'
;SVSCYLRLEITLENPVRMFNIEVEILDINDNAPQFRRDVIHLDISEATPRGERFSLSNAVDPDVGSNSVKTYHLSESEHFNIEVQSGREGSKFVDLILIKTLDREQQS
;
A
#
# COMPACT_ATOMS: atom_id res chain seq x y z
N SER A 1 9.50 -6.03 10.23
CA SER A 1 10.43 -4.92 10.49
C SER A 1 11.54 -5.05 9.48
N VAL A 2 11.72 -4.06 8.62
CA VAL A 2 12.88 -4.02 7.72
C VAL A 2 13.92 -3.20 8.47
N SER A 3 14.97 -3.85 8.96
CA SER A 3 16.06 -3.14 9.64
C SER A 3 17.12 -2.75 8.62
N CYS A 4 17.50 -1.47 8.62
CA CYS A 4 18.54 -0.94 7.76
C CYS A 4 19.72 -0.51 8.63
N TYR A 5 20.92 -1.02 8.33
CA TYR A 5 22.13 -0.69 9.09
C TYR A 5 23.26 -0.28 8.16
N LEU A 6 23.95 0.79 8.52
CA LEU A 6 25.25 1.13 7.97
C LEU A 6 26.33 0.57 8.89
N ARG A 7 27.18 -0.31 8.35
CA ARG A 7 28.25 -0.97 9.09
C ARG A 7 29.56 -0.27 8.80
N LEU A 8 30.21 0.24 9.85
CA LEU A 8 31.52 0.86 9.76
C LEU A 8 32.55 0.03 10.52
N GLU A 9 33.75 0.00 9.98
CA GLU A 9 34.92 -0.55 10.64
C GLU A 9 35.94 0.58 10.85
N ILE A 10 36.35 0.80 12.10
CA ILE A 10 37.37 1.79 12.44
C ILE A 10 38.59 1.05 12.95
N THR A 11 39.72 1.30 12.30
CA THR A 11 41.03 0.82 12.76
C THR A 11 41.84 2.00 13.31
N LEU A 12 42.24 1.92 14.58
CA LEU A 12 43.22 2.82 15.17
C LEU A 12 44.60 2.16 15.11
N GLU A 13 45.64 2.90 14.76
CA GLU A 13 47.02 2.39 14.76
C GLU A 13 47.78 2.77 16.04
N ASN A 14 48.81 1.96 16.37
CA ASN A 14 49.74 2.15 17.49
C ASN A 14 49.10 2.43 18.87
N PRO A 15 48.51 1.42 19.54
CA PRO A 15 48.39 0.02 19.13
C PRO A 15 47.22 -0.21 18.17
N VAL A 16 47.32 -1.26 17.35
CA VAL A 16 46.22 -1.63 16.45
C VAL A 16 44.98 -2.00 17.25
N ARG A 17 43.87 -1.30 17.03
CA ARG A 17 42.55 -1.62 17.59
C ARG A 17 41.49 -1.51 16.51
N MET A 18 40.58 -2.47 16.45
CA MET A 18 39.45 -2.48 15.50
C MET A 18 38.14 -2.31 16.26
N PHE A 19 37.26 -1.47 15.73
CA PHE A 19 35.93 -1.24 16.26
C PHE A 19 34.91 -1.44 15.15
N ASN A 20 33.92 -2.29 15.40
CA ASN A 20 32.76 -2.45 14.53
C ASN A 20 31.63 -1.58 15.08
N ILE A 21 31.13 -0.68 14.24
CA ILE A 21 30.04 0.23 14.59
C ILE A 21 28.88 -0.07 13.66
N GLU A 22 27.72 -0.35 14.23
CA GLU A 22 26.46 -0.44 13.48
C GLU A 22 25.64 0.83 13.74
N VAL A 23 25.28 1.52 12.67
CA VAL A 23 24.39 2.68 12.70
C VAL A 23 23.05 2.26 12.11
N GLU A 24 22.02 2.20 12.94
CA GLU A 24 20.66 1.95 12.47
C GLU A 24 20.12 3.18 11.74
N ILE A 25 19.64 2.96 10.52
CA ILE A 25 18.97 3.99 9.74
C ILE A 25 17.47 3.83 9.98
N LEU A 26 16.91 4.80 10.69
CA LEU A 26 15.49 4.85 10.97
C LEU A 26 14.74 5.50 9.82
N ASP A 27 13.60 4.90 9.49
CA ASP A 27 12.67 5.42 8.51
C ASP A 27 11.93 6.65 9.04
N ILE A 28 11.68 7.62 8.17
CA ILE A 28 10.82 8.77 8.44
C ILE A 28 9.70 8.80 7.39
N ASN A 29 8.53 9.29 7.78
CA ASN A 29 7.38 9.36 6.89
C ASN A 29 7.48 10.60 5.98
N ASP A 30 8.41 10.58 5.02
CA ASP A 30 8.64 11.69 4.10
C ASP A 30 8.10 11.44 2.68
N ASN A 31 7.54 10.25 2.42
CA ASN A 31 6.82 9.95 1.21
C ASN A 31 5.32 9.86 1.46
N ALA A 32 4.55 9.95 0.37
CA ALA A 32 3.09 9.80 0.41
C ALA A 32 2.68 8.65 -0.50
N PRO A 33 1.62 7.90 -0.16
CA PRO A 33 1.08 6.85 -1.02
C PRO A 33 0.68 7.39 -2.39
N GLN A 34 1.09 6.70 -3.46
CA GLN A 34 0.74 7.08 -4.83
C GLN A 34 0.17 5.90 -5.62
N PHE A 35 -0.93 6.14 -6.33
CA PHE A 35 -1.41 5.21 -7.35
C PHE A 35 -0.57 5.33 -8.62
N ARG A 36 -0.42 4.22 -9.35
CA ARG A 36 0.31 4.22 -10.63
C ARG A 36 -0.40 5.02 -11.73
N ARG A 37 -1.71 5.22 -11.61
CA ARG A 37 -2.56 5.95 -12.54
C ARG A 37 -3.51 6.81 -11.74
N ASP A 38 -3.69 8.06 -12.16
CA ASP A 38 -4.61 8.99 -11.50
C ASP A 38 -6.07 8.62 -11.74
N VAL A 39 -6.35 7.94 -12.85
CA VAL A 39 -7.70 7.48 -13.23
C VAL A 39 -7.66 6.03 -13.65
N ILE A 40 -8.60 5.24 -13.12
CA ILE A 40 -8.83 3.84 -13.46
C ILE A 40 -10.24 3.75 -14.04
N HIS A 41 -10.36 3.29 -15.28
CA HIS A 41 -11.65 3.03 -15.92
C HIS A 41 -12.02 1.56 -15.70
N LEU A 42 -13.24 1.31 -15.23
CA LEU A 42 -13.78 -0.02 -14.99
C LEU A 42 -15.10 -0.15 -15.76
N ASP A 43 -15.16 -1.09 -16.70
CA ASP A 43 -16.37 -1.44 -17.40
C ASP A 43 -17.02 -2.64 -16.71
N ILE A 44 -18.14 -2.42 -16.04
CA ILE A 44 -18.86 -3.44 -15.27
C ILE A 44 -20.23 -3.67 -15.91
N SER A 45 -20.53 -4.92 -16.23
CA SER A 45 -21.81 -5.31 -16.82
C SER A 45 -22.95 -5.12 -15.82
N GLU A 46 -24.11 -4.64 -16.29
CA GLU A 46 -25.30 -4.56 -15.43
C GLU A 46 -25.77 -5.94 -14.94
N ALA A 47 -25.46 -6.99 -15.70
CA ALA A 47 -25.74 -8.38 -15.34
C ALA A 47 -24.80 -8.93 -14.26
N THR A 48 -23.82 -8.14 -13.78
CA THR A 48 -22.90 -8.55 -12.73
C THR A 48 -23.66 -8.84 -11.43
N PRO A 49 -23.46 -10.03 -10.83
CA PRO A 49 -24.15 -10.38 -9.59
C PRO A 49 -23.64 -9.54 -8.41
N ARG A 50 -24.54 -9.24 -7.47
CA ARG A 50 -24.16 -8.64 -6.19
C ARG A 50 -23.15 -9.54 -5.47
N GLY A 51 -22.10 -8.93 -4.93
CA GLY A 51 -21.00 -9.60 -4.24
C GLY A 51 -19.78 -9.88 -5.12
N GLU A 52 -19.87 -9.62 -6.43
CA GLU A 52 -18.71 -9.67 -7.32
C GLU A 52 -17.61 -8.70 -6.85
N ARG A 53 -16.35 -9.13 -7.01
CA ARG A 53 -15.16 -8.40 -6.55
C ARG A 53 -14.27 -8.03 -7.73
N PHE A 54 -13.81 -6.79 -7.76
CA PHE A 54 -12.90 -6.26 -8.76
C PHE A 54 -11.63 -5.77 -8.07
N SER A 55 -10.51 -6.43 -8.34
CA SER A 55 -9.24 -6.03 -7.74
C SER A 55 -8.76 -4.71 -8.33
N LEU A 56 -8.44 -3.76 -7.46
CA LEU A 56 -7.97 -2.44 -7.87
C LEU A 56 -6.44 -2.40 -7.83
N SER A 57 -5.85 -1.52 -8.65
CA SER A 57 -4.42 -1.22 -8.54
C SER A 57 -4.14 -0.50 -7.22
N ASN A 58 -3.21 -1.06 -6.45
CA ASN A 58 -2.84 -0.55 -5.14
C ASN A 58 -1.98 0.73 -5.24
N ALA A 59 -2.08 1.57 -4.22
CA ALA A 59 -1.12 2.62 -3.97
C ALA A 59 0.22 2.02 -3.53
N VAL A 60 1.30 2.70 -3.88
CA VAL A 60 2.66 2.36 -3.50
C VAL A 60 3.21 3.48 -2.65
N ASP A 61 3.81 3.11 -1.52
CA ASP A 61 4.53 4.01 -0.64
C ASP A 61 5.92 3.41 -0.39
N PRO A 62 7.01 4.11 -0.74
CA PRO A 62 8.36 3.59 -0.56
C PRO A 62 8.79 3.53 0.92
N ASP A 63 8.08 4.19 1.83
CA ASP A 63 8.35 4.13 3.26
C ASP A 63 8.03 2.73 3.82
N VAL A 64 8.63 2.40 4.97
CA VAL A 64 8.57 1.04 5.51
C VAL A 64 7.70 0.91 6.75
N GLY A 65 7.14 -0.29 6.93
CA GLY A 65 6.40 -0.64 8.13
C GLY A 65 5.20 0.27 8.37
N SER A 66 5.20 1.02 9.47
CA SER A 66 4.09 1.90 9.83
C SER A 66 4.06 3.22 9.05
N ASN A 67 5.03 3.50 8.20
CA ASN A 67 4.99 4.70 7.35
C ASN A 67 4.45 4.36 5.94
N SER A 68 4.43 3.08 5.59
CA SER A 68 3.80 2.62 4.35
C SER A 68 2.27 2.70 4.38
N VAL A 69 1.62 2.34 3.26
CA VAL A 69 0.16 2.41 3.07
C VAL A 69 -0.61 1.67 4.18
N LYS A 70 -1.47 2.40 4.91
CA LYS A 70 -2.27 1.84 6.01
C LYS A 70 -3.71 1.53 5.66
N THR A 71 -4.36 2.44 4.96
CA THR A 71 -5.80 2.41 4.75
C THR A 71 -6.15 2.87 3.34
N TYR A 72 -7.32 2.42 2.88
CA TYR A 72 -7.98 2.92 1.69
C TYR A 72 -9.37 3.38 2.07
N HIS A 73 -9.86 4.41 1.37
CA HIS A 73 -11.20 4.94 1.54
C HIS A 73 -11.82 5.13 0.16
N LEU A 74 -13.08 4.73 0.04
CA LEU A 74 -13.91 5.02 -1.13
C LEU A 74 -14.84 6.18 -0.77
N SER A 75 -15.06 7.11 -1.70
CA SER A 75 -16.14 8.09 -1.58
C SER A 75 -17.49 7.38 -1.44
N GLU A 76 -18.48 8.05 -0.85
CA GLU A 76 -19.81 7.47 -0.69
C GLU A 76 -20.39 6.96 -2.01
N SER A 77 -20.92 5.73 -1.99
CA SER A 77 -21.50 5.06 -3.14
C SER A 77 -22.62 4.12 -2.69
N GLU A 78 -23.74 4.13 -3.38
CA GLU A 78 -24.84 3.18 -3.14
C GLU A 78 -24.58 1.79 -3.73
N HIS A 79 -23.76 1.72 -4.78
CA HIS A 79 -23.57 0.51 -5.58
C HIS A 79 -22.30 -0.24 -5.21
N PHE A 80 -21.29 0.49 -4.73
CA PHE A 80 -19.96 -0.08 -4.48
C PHE A 80 -19.49 0.16 -3.06
N ASN A 81 -18.71 -0.78 -2.54
CA ASN A 81 -17.91 -0.63 -1.33
C ASN A 81 -16.49 -1.14 -1.60
N ILE A 82 -15.57 -0.93 -0.67
CA ILE A 82 -14.22 -1.51 -0.73
C ILE A 82 -13.98 -2.50 0.41
N GLU A 83 -13.21 -3.54 0.12
CA GLU A 83 -12.67 -4.47 1.11
C GLU A 83 -11.14 -4.39 1.06
N VAL A 84 -10.54 -4.04 2.20
CA VAL A 84 -9.08 -3.92 2.31
C VAL A 84 -8.52 -5.20 2.91
N GLN A 85 -7.73 -5.91 2.11
CA GLN A 85 -7.04 -7.12 2.52
C GLN A 85 -5.62 -6.79 2.97
N SER A 86 -5.14 -7.51 3.99
CA SER A 86 -3.76 -7.41 4.45
C SER A 86 -2.97 -8.61 3.93
N GLY A 87 -1.93 -8.36 3.14
CA GLY A 87 -1.01 -9.38 2.68
C GLY A 87 0.18 -9.57 3.61
N ARG A 88 1.23 -10.16 3.06
CA ARG A 88 2.50 -10.39 3.78
C ARG A 88 3.16 -9.05 4.11
N GLU A 89 3.87 -9.03 5.25
CA GLU A 89 4.65 -7.88 5.71
C GLU A 89 3.86 -6.57 5.87
N GLY A 90 2.53 -6.65 6.02
CA GLY A 90 1.67 -5.50 6.27
C GLY A 90 1.14 -4.81 5.01
N SER A 91 1.53 -5.28 3.82
CA SER A 91 1.02 -4.77 2.53
C SER A 91 -0.52 -4.77 2.49
N LYS A 92 -1.09 -3.72 1.89
CA LYS A 92 -2.55 -3.52 1.79
C LYS A 92 -3.00 -3.65 0.34
N PHE A 93 -4.01 -4.48 0.12
CA PHE A 93 -4.67 -4.68 -1.16
C PHE A 93 -6.12 -4.27 -1.05
N VAL A 94 -6.71 -3.76 -2.13
CA VAL A 94 -8.10 -3.30 -2.11
C VAL A 94 -8.90 -3.89 -3.26
N ASP A 95 -10.04 -4.47 -2.92
CA ASP A 95 -11.04 -4.93 -3.89
C ASP A 95 -12.26 -4.02 -3.82
N LEU A 96 -12.80 -3.67 -4.98
CA LEU A 96 -14.10 -3.03 -5.12
C LEU A 96 -15.18 -4.12 -5.14
N ILE A 97 -16.21 -3.97 -4.32
CA ILE A 97 -17.31 -4.93 -4.18
C ILE A 97 -18.60 -4.30 -4.68
N LEU A 98 -19.31 -5.00 -5.57
CA LEU A 98 -20.66 -4.61 -5.96
C LEU A 98 -21.67 -5.00 -4.87
N ILE A 99 -22.23 -4.01 -4.17
CA ILE A 99 -23.18 -4.23 -3.06
C ILE A 99 -24.64 -4.07 -3.46
N LYS A 100 -24.93 -3.47 -4.63
CA LYS A 100 -26.29 -3.30 -5.17
C LYS A 100 -26.26 -3.65 -6.66
N THR A 101 -27.36 -4.18 -7.20
CA THR A 101 -27.46 -4.46 -8.64
C THR A 101 -27.31 -3.18 -9.44
N LEU A 102 -26.70 -3.28 -10.62
CA LEU A 102 -26.54 -2.19 -11.56
C LEU A 102 -27.72 -2.16 -12.53
N ASP A 103 -28.06 -0.97 -13.00
CA ASP A 103 -29.08 -0.73 -14.01
C ASP A 103 -28.58 0.44 -14.88
N ARG A 104 -28.17 0.13 -16.11
CA ARG A 104 -27.55 1.12 -17.00
C ARG A 104 -28.52 2.25 -17.35
N GLU A 105 -29.82 1.97 -17.40
CA GLU A 105 -30.85 2.96 -17.75
C GLU A 105 -31.18 3.92 -16.58
N GLN A 106 -30.94 3.55 -15.33
CA GLN A 106 -31.26 4.38 -14.15
C GLN A 106 -30.34 5.59 -13.93
N GLN A 107 -29.09 5.56 -14.39
CA GLN A 107 -28.10 6.62 -14.13
C GLN A 107 -27.68 7.38 -15.41
N SER A 108 -28.63 7.59 -16.34
CA SER A 108 -28.41 8.31 -17.61
C SER A 108 -28.34 9.83 -17.45
#